data_AF-A0A7W6FLE1-F1
#
_entry.id   AF-A0A7W6FLE1-F1
#
_cell.length_a   1.000
_cell.length_b   1.000
_cell.length_c   1.000
_cell.angle_alpha   90.00
_cell.angle_beta   90.00
_cell.angle_gamma   90.00
#
_symmetry.space_group_name_H-M   'P 1'
#
loop_
_entity.id
_entity.type
_entity.pdbx_description
1 polymer ?
#
loop_
_entity_poly.entity_id
_entity_poly.type
_entity_poly.pdbx_seq_one_letter_code
_entity_poly.pdbx_strand_id
1 'polypeptide(L)'
;MTVSKSEPTGAAMPALYFTETEYQARLAATKVEMQASGFDALILSDPANIFYLTGFDAWAFYAPLFLVVAANEDQPIWIGRFMDAVSARDTTYLREENIRAYPDSFVQSTTSHPVQPVSEILKERRLDKGVIGVEMGAYYYTARIHAEFVSSLPNVRFEDAELLVNRVRLVKSSAEQIYMRQAGQIVDAAMSAAVAKCAPGVRECDVVAEIYKAQISGLTDAGGVYTTSPPHFCADERVRTPHGLWTDRPLKKDAPLNIEIAGSRLHYHCPMTRTVFLGQPPDSYRRLAAAVVEGLNTTMGSIRPGMAAEEVELVWRGSIAKHGFEKEARLGYSIGLGFPPTWGERTVSLRPGDTTVLQPGMAFHCMSGLWLDDTGIAITQSFLVTEEGNEPLTQFERELVSIS
;
A
#
# COMPACT_ATOMS: atom_id res chain seq x y z
N MET A 1 57.63 6.13 -4.76
CA MET A 1 56.41 6.36 -5.56
C MET A 1 55.24 6.41 -4.59
N THR A 2 54.81 7.63 -4.27
CA THR A 2 53.65 7.95 -3.45
C THR A 2 52.39 7.72 -4.29
N VAL A 3 51.54 6.80 -3.87
CA VAL A 3 50.22 6.60 -4.47
C VAL A 3 49.34 7.76 -4.00
N SER A 4 49.07 8.68 -4.93
CA SER A 4 48.06 9.72 -4.80
C SER A 4 46.72 9.08 -4.47
N LYS A 5 46.15 9.41 -3.31
CA LYS A 5 44.73 9.20 -3.05
C LYS A 5 43.99 10.20 -3.93
N SER A 6 43.39 9.71 -5.01
CA SER A 6 42.37 10.46 -5.74
C SER A 6 41.27 10.86 -4.77
N GLU A 7 40.95 12.15 -4.73
CA GLU A 7 39.77 12.68 -4.06
C GLU A 7 38.51 11.94 -4.56
N PRO A 8 37.49 11.75 -3.72
CA PRO A 8 36.23 11.18 -4.18
C PRO A 8 35.64 12.15 -5.19
N THR A 9 35.57 11.70 -6.45
CA THR A 9 34.74 12.29 -7.49
C THR A 9 33.35 12.51 -6.91
N GLY A 10 32.84 13.76 -6.99
CA GLY A 10 31.62 14.20 -6.33
C GLY A 10 30.50 13.16 -6.40
N ALA A 11 30.02 12.72 -5.23
CA ALA A 11 28.91 11.79 -5.14
C ALA A 11 27.74 12.35 -5.96
N ALA A 12 27.26 11.56 -6.93
CA ALA A 12 26.05 11.92 -7.65
C ALA A 12 24.94 12.13 -6.63
N MET A 13 24.22 13.26 -6.74
CA MET A 13 23.08 13.53 -5.88
C MET A 13 22.08 12.37 -5.99
N PRO A 14 21.51 11.90 -4.87
CA PRO A 14 20.53 10.81 -4.89
C PRO A 14 19.34 11.20 -5.78
N ALA A 15 18.86 10.25 -6.58
CA ALA A 15 17.72 10.47 -7.47
C ALA A 15 16.42 10.38 -6.67
N LEU A 16 16.01 11.50 -6.05
CA LEU A 16 14.82 11.56 -5.22
C LEU A 16 13.53 11.54 -6.06
N TYR A 17 12.54 10.76 -5.60
CA TYR A 17 11.21 10.73 -6.22
C TYR A 17 10.36 11.97 -5.93
N PHE A 18 10.66 12.69 -4.85
CA PHE A 18 10.00 13.94 -4.47
C PHE A 18 11.05 15.01 -4.21
N THR A 19 10.65 16.28 -4.30
CA THR A 19 11.56 17.38 -3.95
C THR A 19 11.94 17.31 -2.47
N GLU A 20 13.14 17.77 -2.12
CA GLU A 20 13.54 17.87 -0.71
C GLU A 20 12.54 18.70 0.11
N THR A 21 12.02 19.79 -0.46
CA THR A 21 10.98 20.62 0.16
C THR A 21 9.74 19.81 0.54
N GLU A 22 9.32 18.86 -0.31
CA GLU A 22 8.18 17.99 0.00
C GLU A 22 8.51 17.03 1.15
N TYR A 23 9.70 16.42 1.16
CA TYR A 23 10.12 15.60 2.31
C TYR A 23 10.18 16.39 3.62
N GLN A 24 10.69 17.63 3.58
CA GLN A 24 10.70 18.51 4.75
C GLN A 24 9.28 18.84 5.23
N ALA A 25 8.33 19.08 4.31
CA ALA A 25 6.94 19.30 4.67
C ALA A 25 6.29 18.06 5.33
N ARG A 26 6.55 16.86 4.79
CA ARG A 26 6.09 15.58 5.38
C ARG A 26 6.62 15.35 6.78
N LEU A 27 7.91 15.61 6.99
CA LEU A 27 8.56 15.52 8.28
C LEU A 27 7.99 16.53 9.28
N ALA A 28 7.77 17.78 8.84
CA ALA A 28 7.18 18.82 9.68
C ALA A 28 5.76 18.44 10.12
N ALA A 29 4.90 17.99 9.20
CA ALA A 29 3.55 17.52 9.53
C ALA A 29 3.59 16.33 10.51
N THR A 30 4.51 15.39 10.31
CA THR A 30 4.70 14.24 11.21
C THR A 30 5.13 14.68 12.60
N LYS A 31 6.04 15.65 12.72
CA LYS A 31 6.48 16.18 14.01
C LYS A 31 5.38 16.95 14.74
N VAL A 32 4.53 17.68 14.02
CA VAL A 32 3.36 18.36 14.60
C VAL A 32 2.42 17.33 15.24
N GLU A 33 2.05 16.27 14.52
CA GLU A 33 1.19 15.21 15.05
C GLU A 33 1.85 14.41 16.17
N MET A 34 3.16 14.16 16.08
CA MET A 34 3.96 13.52 17.12
C MET A 34 3.92 14.31 18.43
N GLN A 35 4.13 15.63 18.37
CA GLN A 35 4.08 16.51 19.54
C GLN A 35 2.66 16.63 20.10
N ALA A 36 1.64 16.74 19.24
CA ALA A 36 0.24 16.77 19.65
C ALA A 36 -0.19 15.47 20.36
N SER A 37 0.43 14.35 19.99
CA SER A 37 0.21 13.04 20.60
C SER A 37 1.08 12.80 21.86
N GLY A 38 1.92 13.76 22.25
CA GLY A 38 2.74 13.68 23.46
C GLY A 38 3.99 12.81 23.35
N PHE A 39 4.46 12.51 22.14
CA PHE A 39 5.68 11.74 21.91
C PHE A 39 6.91 12.64 21.75
N ASP A 40 8.00 12.26 22.41
CA ASP A 40 9.31 12.92 22.25
C ASP A 40 10.01 12.46 20.95
N ALA A 41 9.77 11.20 20.56
CA ALA A 41 10.23 10.60 19.32
C ALA A 41 9.29 9.48 18.84
N LEU A 42 9.42 9.12 17.56
CA LEU A 42 8.83 7.94 16.95
C LEU A 42 9.92 6.96 16.52
N ILE A 43 9.68 5.66 16.70
CA ILE A 43 10.43 4.59 16.05
C ILE A 43 9.49 3.90 15.06
N LEU A 44 9.76 4.11 13.78
CA LEU A 44 8.98 3.57 12.67
C LEU A 44 9.70 2.36 12.10
N SER A 45 8.94 1.32 11.77
CA SER A 45 9.40 0.07 11.15
C SER A 45 8.63 -0.28 9.88
N ASP A 46 7.51 0.39 9.62
CA ASP A 46 6.74 0.24 8.39
C ASP A 46 7.53 0.83 7.21
N PRO A 47 7.94 0.01 6.22
CA PRO A 47 8.71 0.48 5.08
C PRO A 47 8.00 1.58 4.28
N ALA A 48 6.65 1.60 4.26
CA ALA A 48 5.91 2.66 3.61
C ALA A 48 6.09 3.99 4.35
N ASN A 49 6.12 3.98 5.69
CA ASN A 49 6.40 5.16 6.52
C ASN A 49 7.86 5.62 6.40
N ILE A 50 8.79 4.68 6.31
CA ILE A 50 10.21 4.99 6.10
C ILE A 50 10.42 5.64 4.71
N PHE A 51 9.86 5.05 3.64
CA PHE A 51 9.93 5.60 2.29
C PHE A 51 9.32 7.01 2.23
N TYR A 52 8.14 7.21 2.80
CA TYR A 52 7.44 8.50 2.75
C TYR A 52 8.24 9.67 3.33
N LEU A 53 8.95 9.41 4.44
CA LEU A 53 9.69 10.43 5.18
C LEU A 53 11.13 10.62 4.71
N THR A 54 11.69 9.68 3.93
CA THR A 54 13.12 9.69 3.59
C THR A 54 13.44 9.49 2.12
N GLY A 55 12.57 8.80 1.37
CA GLY A 55 12.86 8.28 0.03
C GLY A 55 13.54 6.92 0.01
N PHE A 56 13.77 6.29 1.17
CA PHE A 56 14.48 5.02 1.25
C PHE A 56 13.77 3.94 0.45
N ASP A 57 14.44 3.41 -0.58
CA ASP A 57 13.88 2.40 -1.45
C ASP A 57 14.85 1.22 -1.64
N ALA A 58 14.57 0.14 -0.90
CA ALA A 58 15.23 -1.14 -1.03
C ALA A 58 14.36 -2.26 -0.44
N TRP A 59 14.54 -3.48 -0.93
CA TRP A 59 13.96 -4.68 -0.32
C TRP A 59 14.74 -5.08 0.94
N ALA A 60 14.69 -4.24 1.98
CA ALA A 60 15.44 -4.41 3.23
C ALA A 60 14.56 -4.75 4.44
N PHE A 61 13.23 -4.60 4.31
CA PHE A 61 12.25 -4.82 5.38
C PHE A 61 12.05 -6.30 5.79
N TYR A 62 12.77 -7.24 5.16
CA TYR A 62 12.88 -8.61 5.66
C TYR A 62 13.76 -8.73 6.92
N ALA A 63 14.60 -7.72 7.18
CA ALA A 63 15.41 -7.59 8.38
C ALA A 63 14.92 -6.38 9.21
N PRO A 64 15.23 -6.31 10.52
CA PRO A 64 14.86 -5.16 11.34
C PRO A 64 15.40 -3.85 10.73
N LEU A 65 14.47 -2.98 10.34
CA LEU A 65 14.74 -1.71 9.72
C LEU A 65 13.94 -0.65 10.49
N PHE A 66 14.61 0.42 10.88
CA PHE A 66 14.02 1.47 11.69
C PHE A 66 14.28 2.86 11.13
N LEU A 67 13.33 3.76 11.37
CA LEU A 67 13.50 5.19 11.21
C LEU A 67 13.11 5.88 12.51
N VAL A 68 14.03 6.67 13.07
CA VAL A 68 13.77 7.48 14.25
C VAL A 68 13.43 8.90 13.82
N VAL A 69 12.27 9.39 14.21
CA VAL A 69 11.87 10.80 14.05
C VAL A 69 11.85 11.41 15.44
N ALA A 70 12.65 12.46 15.68
CA ALA A 70 12.73 13.09 16.99
C ALA A 70 12.54 14.61 16.89
N ALA A 71 11.98 15.22 17.92
CA ALA A 71 11.70 16.66 17.93
C ALA A 71 12.98 17.52 17.87
N ASN A 72 14.08 17.01 18.42
CA ASN A 72 15.39 17.69 18.53
C ASN A 72 16.35 17.42 17.36
N GLU A 73 15.93 16.67 16.34
CA GLU A 73 16.76 16.31 15.18
C GLU A 73 16.19 16.92 13.91
N ASP A 74 16.97 17.63 13.10
CA ASP A 74 16.47 18.26 11.87
C ASP A 74 16.02 17.22 10.82
N GLN A 75 16.73 16.09 10.73
CA GLN A 75 16.42 14.98 9.83
C GLN A 75 16.13 13.69 10.62
N PRO A 76 15.34 12.77 10.08
CA PRO A 76 15.18 11.43 10.65
C PRO A 76 16.52 10.68 10.71
N ILE A 77 16.62 9.67 11.58
CA ILE A 77 17.78 8.78 11.66
C ILE A 77 17.37 7.41 11.13
N TRP A 78 17.91 7.04 9.98
CA TRP A 78 17.73 5.72 9.41
C TRP A 78 18.67 4.73 10.10
N ILE A 79 18.15 3.56 10.47
CA ILE A 79 18.92 2.51 11.14
C ILE A 79 18.56 1.15 10.55
N GLY A 80 19.50 0.54 9.84
CA GLY A 80 19.31 -0.76 9.20
C GLY A 80 20.57 -1.63 9.18
N ARG A 81 20.55 -2.69 8.39
CA ARG A 81 21.71 -3.58 8.21
C ARG A 81 22.85 -2.81 7.52
N PHE A 82 24.10 -3.09 7.89
CA PHE A 82 25.26 -2.37 7.34
C PHE A 82 25.35 -2.37 5.80
N MET A 83 24.93 -3.46 5.14
CA MET A 83 24.97 -3.54 3.68
C MET A 83 23.87 -2.70 3.01
N ASP A 84 22.74 -2.48 3.67
CA ASP A 84 21.62 -1.68 3.14
C ASP A 84 21.85 -0.18 3.34
N ALA A 85 22.88 0.22 4.10
CA ALA A 85 23.25 1.62 4.30
C ALA A 85 23.67 2.30 2.97
N VAL A 86 24.16 1.54 1.98
CA VAL A 86 24.42 2.09 0.65
C VAL A 86 23.12 2.55 -0.03
N SER A 87 22.04 1.75 0.08
CA SER A 87 20.73 2.14 -0.46
C SER A 87 20.18 3.38 0.26
N ALA A 88 20.41 3.51 1.57
CA ALA A 88 20.05 4.74 2.28
C ALA A 88 20.78 5.97 1.74
N ARG A 89 22.08 5.86 1.43
CA ARG A 89 22.84 6.96 0.81
C ARG A 89 22.36 7.30 -0.60
N ASP A 90 22.02 6.28 -1.38
CA ASP A 90 21.70 6.44 -2.80
C ASP A 90 20.26 6.89 -3.07
N THR A 91 19.33 6.65 -2.12
CA THR A 91 17.89 6.87 -2.33
C THR A 91 17.28 7.94 -1.42
N THR A 92 17.95 8.32 -0.33
CA THR A 92 17.41 9.29 0.63
C THR A 92 18.07 10.66 0.55
N TYR A 93 17.40 11.68 1.09
CA TYR A 93 18.00 13.01 1.30
C TYR A 93 18.79 13.13 2.62
N LEU A 94 18.97 12.01 3.35
CA LEU A 94 19.56 12.03 4.68
C LEU A 94 21.05 12.32 4.61
N ARG A 95 21.54 13.08 5.58
CA ARG A 95 22.97 13.31 5.79
C ARG A 95 23.65 12.04 6.32
N GLU A 96 24.94 11.89 6.05
CA GLU A 96 25.71 10.68 6.43
C GLU A 96 25.63 10.40 7.95
N GLU A 97 25.64 11.44 8.79
CA GLU A 97 25.52 11.27 10.24
C GLU A 97 24.17 10.69 10.71
N ASN A 98 23.14 10.76 9.85
CA ASN A 98 21.79 10.27 10.07
C ASN A 98 21.55 8.88 9.45
N ILE A 99 22.54 8.31 8.77
CA ILE A 99 22.51 6.95 8.24
C ILE A 99 23.35 6.06 9.17
N ARG A 100 22.68 5.34 10.07
CA ARG A 100 23.32 4.43 11.02
C ARG A 100 23.06 2.99 10.64
N ALA A 101 23.97 2.10 11.01
CA ALA A 101 23.79 0.69 10.72
C ALA A 101 24.31 -0.24 11.80
N TYR A 102 23.68 -1.40 11.91
CA TYR A 102 24.14 -2.48 12.79
C TYR A 102 24.95 -3.52 12.02
N PRO A 103 25.97 -4.13 12.65
CA PRO A 103 26.83 -5.11 11.99
C PRO A 103 26.12 -6.45 11.79
N ASP A 104 26.66 -7.27 10.88
CA ASP A 104 26.05 -8.53 10.46
C ASP A 104 25.92 -9.56 11.60
N SER A 105 26.72 -9.44 12.66
CA SER A 105 26.66 -10.30 13.84
C SER A 105 25.31 -10.28 14.58
N PHE A 106 24.44 -9.28 14.31
CA PHE A 106 23.09 -9.20 14.86
C PHE A 106 22.02 -9.83 13.97
N VAL A 107 22.33 -10.15 12.71
CA VAL A 107 21.37 -10.69 11.74
C VAL A 107 21.08 -12.15 12.08
N GLN A 108 19.81 -12.45 12.38
CA GLN A 108 19.34 -13.80 12.75
C GLN A 108 20.13 -14.44 13.91
N SER A 109 20.72 -13.63 14.78
CA SER A 109 21.44 -14.11 15.95
C SER A 109 20.49 -14.58 17.05
N THR A 110 20.88 -15.65 17.75
CA THR A 110 20.17 -16.18 18.91
C THR A 110 20.60 -15.52 20.23
N THR A 111 21.74 -14.82 20.24
CA THR A 111 22.34 -14.21 21.43
C THR A 111 22.37 -12.69 21.39
N SER A 112 22.19 -12.09 20.22
CA SER A 112 22.18 -10.63 20.01
C SER A 112 20.99 -10.25 19.14
N HIS A 113 20.46 -9.03 19.33
CA HIS A 113 19.32 -8.55 18.57
C HIS A 113 19.58 -7.13 18.02
N PRO A 114 19.17 -6.80 16.77
CA PRO A 114 19.44 -5.48 16.16
C PRO A 114 18.90 -4.28 16.96
N VAL A 115 17.94 -4.50 17.85
CA VAL A 115 17.45 -3.45 18.79
C VAL A 115 18.54 -2.98 19.76
N GLN A 116 19.53 -3.82 20.10
CA GLN A 116 20.62 -3.44 21.00
C GLN A 116 21.45 -2.27 20.43
N PRO A 117 22.05 -2.36 19.22
CA PRO A 117 22.75 -1.22 18.63
C PRO A 117 21.82 -0.04 18.33
N VAL A 118 20.55 -0.26 17.97
CA VAL A 118 19.55 0.82 17.83
C VAL A 118 19.37 1.57 19.16
N SER A 119 19.30 0.86 20.27
CA SER A 119 19.15 1.44 21.61
C SER A 119 20.39 2.23 22.03
N GLU A 120 21.59 1.78 21.67
CA GLU A 120 22.82 2.57 21.88
C GLU A 120 22.81 3.86 21.06
N ILE A 121 22.33 3.82 19.81
CA ILE A 121 22.15 5.02 18.98
C ILE A 121 21.15 5.99 19.64
N LEU A 122 20.04 5.48 20.20
CA LEU A 122 19.07 6.32 20.91
C LEU A 122 19.69 6.99 22.15
N LYS A 123 20.52 6.27 22.92
CA LYS A 123 21.30 6.84 24.05
C LYS A 123 22.28 7.92 23.59
N GLU A 124 23.04 7.67 22.52
CA GLU A 124 23.97 8.66 21.93
C GLU A 124 23.23 9.97 21.57
N ARG A 125 21.99 9.85 21.07
CA ARG A 125 21.14 10.98 20.66
C ARG A 125 20.29 11.56 21.80
N ARG A 126 20.47 11.07 23.04
CA ARG A 126 19.72 11.49 24.24
C ARG A 126 18.21 11.25 24.16
N LEU A 127 17.83 10.17 23.48
CA LEU A 127 16.47 9.65 23.32
C LEU A 127 16.24 8.40 24.18
N ASP A 128 16.98 8.26 25.29
CA ASP A 128 16.94 7.11 26.20
C ASP A 128 16.03 7.31 27.41
N LYS A 129 15.15 8.32 27.34
CA LYS A 129 14.14 8.66 28.34
C LYS A 129 12.95 9.36 27.67
N GLY A 130 11.85 9.50 28.41
CA GLY A 130 10.65 10.17 27.91
C GLY A 130 9.65 9.20 27.30
N VAL A 131 8.82 9.67 26.37
CA VAL A 131 7.78 8.87 25.72
C VAL A 131 8.12 8.67 24.25
N ILE A 132 8.25 7.42 23.82
CA ILE A 132 8.53 7.07 22.43
C ILE A 132 7.35 6.32 21.84
N GLY A 133 6.77 6.87 20.77
CA GLY A 133 5.76 6.19 19.98
C GLY A 133 6.38 5.10 19.11
N VAL A 134 5.80 3.91 19.11
CA VAL A 134 6.20 2.77 18.28
C VAL A 134 5.00 2.24 17.50
N GLU A 135 5.22 1.65 16.34
CA GLU A 135 4.14 1.15 15.51
C GLU A 135 3.69 -0.26 15.94
N MET A 136 3.00 -0.39 17.09
CA MET A 136 2.64 -1.71 17.64
C MET A 136 1.76 -2.55 16.69
N GLY A 137 1.01 -1.91 15.79
CA GLY A 137 0.20 -2.55 14.75
C GLY A 137 0.91 -2.78 13.40
N ALA A 138 2.19 -2.43 13.25
CA ALA A 138 2.91 -2.64 11.98
C ALA A 138 3.36 -4.10 11.80
N TYR A 139 3.35 -4.58 10.55
CA TYR A 139 3.70 -5.97 10.22
C TYR A 139 5.13 -6.36 10.62
N TYR A 140 6.06 -5.40 10.58
CA TYR A 140 7.49 -5.61 10.82
C TYR A 140 7.92 -5.27 12.25
N TYR A 141 7.04 -4.65 13.05
CA TYR A 141 7.26 -4.41 14.47
C TYR A 141 6.78 -5.62 15.29
N THR A 142 7.68 -6.56 15.51
CA THR A 142 7.33 -7.81 16.21
C THR A 142 7.25 -7.64 17.73
N ALA A 143 6.50 -8.51 18.40
CA ALA A 143 6.49 -8.58 19.87
C ALA A 143 7.90 -8.76 20.47
N ARG A 144 8.79 -9.48 19.76
CA ARG A 144 10.20 -9.61 20.16
C ARG A 144 10.94 -8.27 20.08
N ILE A 145 10.78 -7.53 18.98
CA ILE A 145 11.35 -6.17 18.84
C ILE A 145 10.88 -5.29 19.99
N HIS A 146 9.59 -5.32 20.33
CA HIS A 146 9.04 -4.53 21.43
C HIS A 146 9.68 -4.89 22.78
N ALA A 147 9.74 -6.18 23.11
CA ALA A 147 10.35 -6.65 24.37
C ALA A 147 11.83 -6.26 24.49
N GLU A 148 12.58 -6.32 23.39
CA GLU A 148 13.99 -5.91 23.34
C GLU A 148 14.16 -4.42 23.57
N PHE A 149 13.26 -3.57 23.04
CA PHE A 149 13.28 -2.12 23.26
C PHE A 149 13.01 -1.80 24.74
N VAL A 150 11.94 -2.37 25.32
CA VAL A 150 11.57 -2.17 26.72
C VAL A 150 12.72 -2.60 27.66
N SER A 151 13.38 -3.72 27.36
CA SER A 151 14.52 -4.22 28.12
C SER A 151 15.76 -3.31 27.99
N SER A 152 16.06 -2.83 26.77
CA SER A 152 17.27 -2.06 26.47
C SER A 152 17.21 -0.59 26.92
N LEU A 153 16.01 -0.05 27.06
CA LEU A 153 15.73 1.36 27.38
C LEU A 153 14.71 1.47 28.54
N PRO A 154 15.07 1.06 29.77
CA PRO A 154 14.13 0.98 30.89
C PRO A 154 13.59 2.34 31.38
N ASN A 155 14.19 3.45 30.96
CA ASN A 155 13.76 4.81 31.30
C ASN A 155 12.82 5.42 30.24
N VAL A 156 12.55 4.69 29.15
CA VAL A 156 11.61 5.10 28.10
C VAL A 156 10.24 4.47 28.36
N ARG A 157 9.19 5.27 28.23
CA ARG A 157 7.81 4.78 28.13
C ARG A 157 7.46 4.59 26.66
N PHE A 158 7.40 3.34 26.21
CA PHE A 158 6.97 3.01 24.86
C PHE A 158 5.44 2.97 24.78
N GLU A 159 4.87 3.65 23.80
CA GLU A 159 3.42 3.72 23.56
C GLU A 159 3.12 3.45 22.09
N ASP A 160 1.90 2.98 21.80
CA ASP A 160 1.48 2.81 20.41
C ASP A 160 1.33 4.19 19.75
N ALA A 161 1.98 4.38 18.60
CA ALA A 161 1.83 5.57 17.78
C ALA A 161 0.51 5.57 16.99
N GLU A 162 -0.31 4.52 17.08
CA GLU A 162 -1.66 4.43 16.54
C GLU A 162 -1.76 4.80 15.06
N LEU A 163 -0.84 4.32 14.21
CA LEU A 163 -0.82 4.64 12.76
C LEU A 163 -0.63 6.15 12.44
N LEU A 164 0.06 6.91 13.30
CA LEU A 164 0.28 8.36 13.14
C LEU A 164 0.75 8.76 11.74
N VAL A 165 1.82 8.16 11.22
CA VAL A 165 2.36 8.50 9.89
C VAL A 165 1.42 8.05 8.77
N ASN A 166 0.64 6.98 8.97
CA ASN A 166 -0.40 6.56 8.04
C ASN A 166 -1.55 7.58 7.97
N ARG A 167 -1.87 8.25 9.08
CA ARG A 167 -2.86 9.35 9.09
C ARG A 167 -2.31 10.60 8.38
N VAL A 168 -1.03 10.94 8.58
CA VAL A 168 -0.38 12.07 7.91
C VAL A 168 -0.39 11.92 6.38
N ARG A 169 -0.14 10.72 5.85
CA ARG A 169 -0.16 10.45 4.39
C ARG A 169 -1.56 10.32 3.79
N LEU A 170 -2.63 10.36 4.60
CA LEU A 170 -3.98 10.03 4.13
C LEU A 170 -4.43 10.96 2.99
N VAL A 171 -4.08 12.24 3.08
CA VAL A 171 -4.30 13.24 2.03
C VAL A 171 -3.07 13.32 1.13
N LYS A 172 -3.24 12.97 -0.14
CA LYS A 172 -2.16 12.87 -1.13
C LYS A 172 -1.77 14.24 -1.68
N SER A 173 -0.48 14.52 -1.72
CA SER A 173 0.08 15.67 -2.44
C SER A 173 -0.20 15.60 -3.94
N SER A 174 -0.09 16.72 -4.65
CA SER A 174 -0.25 16.73 -6.10
C SER A 174 0.72 15.78 -6.81
N ALA A 175 1.94 15.61 -6.29
CA ALA A 175 2.92 14.68 -6.84
C ALA A 175 2.51 13.22 -6.60
N GLU A 176 2.04 12.90 -5.39
CA GLU A 176 1.51 11.57 -5.07
C GLU A 176 0.32 11.19 -5.97
N GLN A 177 -0.59 12.13 -6.22
CA GLN A 177 -1.74 11.91 -7.10
C GLN A 177 -1.33 11.62 -8.55
N ILE A 178 -0.24 12.21 -9.05
CA ILE A 178 0.30 11.87 -10.39
C ILE A 178 0.72 10.40 -10.44
N TYR A 179 1.44 9.92 -9.42
CA TYR A 179 1.86 8.52 -9.36
C TYR A 179 0.67 7.57 -9.22
N MET A 180 -0.37 7.95 -8.47
CA MET A 180 -1.60 7.15 -8.39
C MET A 180 -2.35 7.06 -9.72
N ARG A 181 -2.41 8.15 -10.50
CA ARG A 181 -2.99 8.12 -11.86
C ARG A 181 -2.18 7.25 -12.81
N GLN A 182 -0.84 7.34 -12.76
CA GLN A 182 0.05 6.46 -13.52
C GLN A 182 -0.14 4.98 -13.12
N ALA A 183 -0.23 4.68 -11.82
CA ALA A 183 -0.55 3.34 -11.34
C ALA A 183 -1.92 2.85 -11.85
N GLY A 184 -2.90 3.75 -11.96
CA GLY A 184 -4.19 3.51 -12.59
C GLY A 184 -4.09 3.05 -14.05
N GLN A 185 -3.31 3.79 -14.85
CA GLN A 185 -3.06 3.44 -16.25
C GLN A 185 -2.32 2.10 -16.39
N ILE A 186 -1.39 1.81 -15.49
CA ILE A 186 -0.68 0.53 -15.45
C ILE A 186 -1.64 -0.63 -15.16
N VAL A 187 -2.58 -0.47 -14.22
CA VAL A 187 -3.56 -1.53 -13.92
C VAL A 187 -4.56 -1.74 -15.05
N ASP A 188 -4.95 -0.66 -15.75
CA ASP A 188 -5.80 -0.76 -16.95
C ASP A 188 -5.12 -1.60 -18.04
N ALA A 189 -3.83 -1.35 -18.29
CA ALA A 189 -3.04 -2.11 -19.25
C ALA A 189 -2.86 -3.59 -18.83
N ALA A 190 -2.62 -3.83 -17.54
CA ALA A 190 -2.49 -5.19 -17.01
C ALA A 190 -3.80 -5.99 -17.06
N MET A 191 -4.94 -5.35 -16.76
CA MET A 191 -6.25 -5.98 -16.90
C MET A 191 -6.57 -6.29 -18.36
N SER A 192 -6.25 -5.36 -19.27
CA SER A 192 -6.42 -5.56 -20.71
C SER A 192 -5.58 -6.73 -21.24
N ALA A 193 -4.33 -6.85 -20.78
CA ALA A 193 -3.46 -7.98 -21.12
C ALA A 193 -4.00 -9.31 -20.58
N ALA A 194 -4.54 -9.30 -19.35
CA ALA A 194 -5.18 -10.48 -18.76
C ALA A 194 -6.38 -10.95 -19.61
N VAL A 195 -7.32 -10.04 -19.87
CA VAL A 195 -8.53 -10.31 -20.65
C VAL A 195 -8.18 -10.81 -22.05
N ALA A 196 -7.21 -10.19 -22.73
CA ALA A 196 -6.76 -10.61 -24.06
C ALA A 196 -6.14 -12.02 -24.07
N LYS A 197 -5.55 -12.45 -22.95
CA LYS A 197 -4.92 -13.78 -22.81
C LYS A 197 -5.92 -14.87 -22.39
N CYS A 198 -7.03 -14.50 -21.77
CA CYS A 198 -8.05 -15.43 -21.30
C CYS A 198 -8.76 -16.13 -22.46
N ALA A 199 -8.67 -17.47 -22.49
CA ALA A 199 -9.46 -18.33 -23.37
C ALA A 199 -9.58 -19.74 -22.76
N PRO A 200 -10.64 -20.51 -23.07
CA PRO A 200 -10.73 -21.91 -22.65
C PRO A 200 -9.47 -22.70 -23.04
N GLY A 201 -8.92 -23.48 -22.11
CA GLY A 201 -7.70 -24.27 -22.31
C GLY A 201 -6.39 -23.52 -22.00
N VAL A 202 -6.38 -22.19 -21.93
CA VAL A 202 -5.21 -21.43 -21.46
C VAL A 202 -5.03 -21.66 -19.96
N ARG A 203 -3.79 -21.87 -19.50
CA ARG A 203 -3.53 -22.06 -18.06
C ARG A 203 -3.62 -20.73 -17.32
N GLU A 204 -4.13 -20.76 -16.10
CA GLU A 204 -4.25 -19.55 -15.27
C GLU A 204 -2.88 -18.85 -15.08
N CYS A 205 -1.81 -19.61 -14.85
CA CYS A 205 -0.45 -19.07 -14.73
C CYS A 205 0.05 -18.35 -16.00
N ASP A 206 -0.40 -18.76 -17.19
CA ASP A 206 -0.03 -18.10 -18.45
C ASP A 206 -0.74 -16.75 -18.62
N VAL A 207 -1.92 -16.58 -18.02
CA VAL A 207 -2.60 -15.27 -17.92
C VAL A 207 -1.87 -14.37 -16.92
N VAL A 208 -1.54 -14.92 -15.74
CA VAL A 208 -0.83 -14.18 -14.70
C VAL A 208 0.56 -13.73 -15.15
N ALA A 209 1.24 -14.50 -16.00
CA ALA A 209 2.50 -14.08 -16.61
C ALA A 209 2.37 -12.80 -17.45
N GLU A 210 1.30 -12.67 -18.25
CA GLU A 210 1.04 -11.45 -19.02
C GLU A 210 0.64 -10.27 -18.12
N ILE A 211 -0.07 -10.52 -17.01
CA ILE A 211 -0.35 -9.52 -15.98
C ILE A 211 0.96 -8.95 -15.44
N TYR A 212 1.87 -9.80 -14.95
CA TYR A 212 3.16 -9.36 -14.40
C TYR A 212 3.99 -8.60 -15.43
N LYS A 213 4.03 -9.09 -16.68
CA LYS A 213 4.74 -8.42 -17.76
C LYS A 213 4.22 -7.00 -17.98
N ALA A 214 2.90 -6.81 -18.02
CA ALA A 214 2.28 -5.49 -18.20
C ALA A 214 2.50 -4.59 -16.98
N GLN A 215 2.33 -5.12 -15.76
CA GLN A 215 2.57 -4.37 -14.51
C GLN A 215 4.00 -3.83 -14.44
N ILE A 216 5.00 -4.68 -14.73
CA ILE A 216 6.42 -4.31 -14.60
C ILE A 216 6.88 -3.45 -15.78
N SER A 217 6.41 -3.74 -17.00
CA SER A 217 6.73 -2.90 -18.16
C SER A 217 6.18 -1.48 -17.99
N GLY A 218 5.03 -1.33 -17.31
CA GLY A 218 4.40 -0.06 -17.05
C GLY A 218 4.01 0.69 -18.33
N LEU A 219 4.15 2.01 -18.29
CA LEU A 219 3.90 2.92 -19.42
C LEU A 219 5.23 3.27 -20.13
N THR A 220 5.14 3.80 -21.35
CA THR A 220 6.30 4.18 -22.16
C THR A 220 7.30 5.10 -21.44
N ASP A 221 6.78 6.06 -20.66
CA ASP A 221 7.55 7.06 -19.89
C ASP A 221 7.45 6.85 -18.38
N ALA A 222 6.75 5.81 -17.93
CA ALA A 222 6.55 5.50 -16.52
C ALA A 222 6.48 3.98 -16.27
N GLY A 223 7.65 3.36 -16.12
CA GLY A 223 7.76 1.95 -15.74
C GLY A 223 7.09 1.63 -14.39
N GLY A 224 6.54 0.42 -14.28
CA GLY A 224 5.95 -0.04 -13.03
C GLY A 224 6.97 -0.64 -12.08
N VAL A 225 6.55 -0.83 -10.83
CA VAL A 225 7.29 -1.59 -9.83
C VAL A 225 6.44 -2.75 -9.32
N TYR A 226 7.01 -3.62 -8.50
CA TYR A 226 6.26 -4.72 -7.89
C TYR A 226 5.07 -4.20 -7.06
N THR A 227 4.01 -4.99 -6.97
CA THR A 227 2.84 -4.72 -6.13
C THR A 227 3.02 -5.32 -4.73
N THR A 228 2.27 -4.82 -3.75
CA THR A 228 2.31 -5.32 -2.35
C THR A 228 1.75 -6.73 -2.17
N SER A 229 0.87 -7.16 -3.08
CA SER A 229 0.27 -8.50 -3.14
C SER A 229 0.45 -9.07 -4.55
N PRO A 230 0.62 -10.40 -4.69
CA PRO A 230 0.53 -11.04 -6.00
C PRO A 230 -0.89 -10.89 -6.61
N PRO A 231 -1.06 -11.09 -7.93
CA PRO A 231 -2.39 -11.18 -8.54
C PRO A 231 -3.26 -12.24 -7.85
N HIS A 232 -4.45 -11.85 -7.39
CA HIS A 232 -5.45 -12.84 -6.98
C HIS A 232 -6.25 -13.23 -8.22
N PHE A 233 -6.28 -14.52 -8.51
CA PHE A 233 -6.83 -15.05 -9.75
C PHE A 233 -7.64 -16.30 -9.42
N CYS A 234 -8.96 -16.12 -9.36
CA CYS A 234 -9.89 -17.16 -8.98
C CYS A 234 -10.72 -17.55 -10.19
N ALA A 235 -10.59 -18.78 -10.69
CA ALA A 235 -11.43 -19.30 -11.76
C ALA A 235 -12.42 -20.36 -11.25
N ASP A 236 -13.50 -20.55 -12.02
CA ASP A 236 -14.52 -21.57 -11.82
C ASP A 236 -15.16 -21.48 -10.41
N GLU A 237 -15.30 -22.59 -9.69
CA GLU A 237 -15.85 -22.62 -8.34
C GLU A 237 -15.05 -21.80 -7.30
N ARG A 238 -13.81 -21.41 -7.63
CA ARG A 238 -12.93 -20.66 -6.73
C ARG A 238 -13.23 -19.17 -6.71
N VAL A 239 -14.08 -18.67 -7.61
CA VAL A 239 -14.56 -17.28 -7.58
C VAL A 239 -15.24 -16.90 -6.25
N ARG A 240 -15.69 -17.90 -5.47
CA ARG A 240 -16.20 -17.74 -4.11
C ARG A 240 -15.14 -17.35 -3.06
N THR A 241 -13.86 -17.37 -3.42
CA THR A 241 -12.77 -17.01 -2.50
C THR A 241 -12.26 -15.59 -2.80
N PRO A 242 -12.11 -14.71 -1.78
CA PRO A 242 -11.67 -13.33 -1.99
C PRO A 242 -10.18 -13.20 -2.30
N HIS A 243 -9.35 -14.12 -1.80
CA HIS A 243 -7.88 -14.03 -1.89
C HIS A 243 -7.27 -15.30 -2.52
N GLY A 244 -8.01 -15.98 -3.41
CA GLY A 244 -7.50 -17.15 -4.11
C GLY A 244 -6.44 -16.77 -5.13
N LEU A 245 -5.36 -17.56 -5.16
CA LEU A 245 -4.27 -17.41 -6.13
C LEU A 245 -4.51 -18.26 -7.37
N TRP A 246 -3.70 -18.06 -8.41
CA TRP A 246 -3.74 -18.90 -9.61
C TRP A 246 -3.14 -20.29 -9.37
N THR A 247 -3.41 -21.17 -10.31
CA THR A 247 -2.82 -22.50 -10.46
C THR A 247 -2.23 -22.65 -11.87
N ASP A 248 -1.81 -23.85 -12.25
CA ASP A 248 -1.47 -24.21 -13.64
C ASP A 248 -2.64 -24.88 -14.39
N ARG A 249 -3.85 -24.89 -13.80
CA ARG A 249 -5.04 -25.49 -14.41
C ARG A 249 -5.45 -24.69 -15.66
N PRO A 250 -5.97 -25.37 -16.70
CA PRO A 250 -6.58 -24.71 -17.83
C PRO A 250 -7.92 -24.06 -17.43
N LEU A 251 -8.18 -22.86 -17.96
CA LEU A 251 -9.46 -22.17 -17.84
C LEU A 251 -10.57 -22.99 -18.51
N LYS A 252 -11.71 -23.14 -17.82
CA LYS A 252 -12.86 -23.85 -18.36
C LYS A 252 -13.71 -22.95 -19.24
N LYS A 253 -14.42 -23.56 -20.18
CA LYS A 253 -15.53 -22.91 -20.89
C LYS A 253 -16.75 -22.82 -19.96
N ASP A 254 -17.58 -21.81 -20.18
CA ASP A 254 -18.84 -21.54 -19.48
C ASP A 254 -18.64 -21.31 -17.97
N ALA A 255 -17.56 -20.61 -17.62
CA ALA A 255 -17.12 -20.40 -16.24
C ALA A 255 -16.70 -18.94 -15.97
N PRO A 256 -16.94 -18.44 -14.75
CA PRO A 256 -16.47 -17.14 -14.31
C PRO A 256 -15.01 -17.18 -13.83
N LEU A 257 -14.35 -16.03 -13.87
CA LEU A 257 -13.09 -15.78 -13.19
C LEU A 257 -13.06 -14.36 -12.61
N ASN A 258 -12.51 -14.23 -11.40
CA ASN A 258 -12.23 -12.95 -10.75
C ASN A 258 -10.73 -12.69 -10.79
N ILE A 259 -10.35 -11.53 -11.33
CA ILE A 259 -8.97 -11.07 -11.45
C ILE A 259 -8.82 -9.82 -10.60
N GLU A 260 -8.16 -9.91 -9.45
CA GLU A 260 -7.79 -8.76 -8.61
C GLU A 260 -6.29 -8.49 -8.72
N ILE A 261 -5.97 -7.30 -9.19
CA ILE A 261 -4.60 -6.85 -9.45
C ILE A 261 -4.46 -5.39 -9.04
N ALA A 262 -3.23 -4.89 -9.03
CA ALA A 262 -2.96 -3.47 -8.87
C ALA A 262 -1.91 -3.01 -9.87
N GLY A 263 -1.94 -1.74 -10.22
CA GLY A 263 -0.79 -1.08 -10.81
C GLY A 263 0.01 -0.44 -9.69
N SER A 264 1.32 -0.33 -9.88
CA SER A 264 2.22 0.29 -8.91
C SER A 264 3.22 1.18 -9.64
N ARG A 265 3.28 2.44 -9.22
CA ARG A 265 4.24 3.42 -9.71
C ARG A 265 4.94 4.05 -8.53
N LEU A 266 6.25 3.80 -8.40
CA LEU A 266 7.05 4.30 -7.26
C LEU A 266 6.38 3.96 -5.91
N HIS A 267 5.87 2.73 -5.80
CA HIS A 267 5.14 2.19 -4.65
C HIS A 267 3.78 2.83 -4.34
N TYR A 268 3.28 3.75 -5.19
CA TYR A 268 1.89 4.20 -5.15
C TYR A 268 1.00 3.23 -5.93
N HIS A 269 -0.04 2.74 -5.28
CA HIS A 269 -0.86 1.64 -5.79
C HIS A 269 -2.24 2.10 -6.24
N CYS A 270 -2.71 1.50 -7.33
CA CYS A 270 -4.09 1.60 -7.79
C CYS A 270 -4.64 0.18 -8.05
N PRO A 271 -5.38 -0.41 -7.10
CA PRO A 271 -5.98 -1.72 -7.25
C PRO A 271 -7.24 -1.71 -8.12
N MET A 272 -7.51 -2.83 -8.80
CA MET A 272 -8.69 -3.09 -9.61
C MET A 272 -9.02 -4.58 -9.59
N THR A 273 -10.32 -4.89 -9.53
CA THR A 273 -10.87 -6.22 -9.77
C THR A 273 -11.86 -6.17 -10.92
N ARG A 274 -11.77 -7.14 -11.83
CA ARG A 274 -12.82 -7.41 -12.83
C ARG A 274 -13.17 -8.89 -12.81
N THR A 275 -14.44 -9.14 -13.10
CA THR A 275 -14.94 -10.47 -13.38
C THR A 275 -15.03 -10.66 -14.89
N VAL A 276 -14.46 -11.75 -15.36
CA VAL A 276 -14.59 -12.22 -16.75
C VAL A 276 -15.43 -13.49 -16.76
N PHE A 277 -16.29 -13.67 -17.76
CA PHE A 277 -17.00 -14.92 -18.00
C PHE A 277 -16.56 -15.47 -19.36
N LEU A 278 -16.06 -16.71 -19.39
CA LEU A 278 -15.67 -17.39 -20.61
C LEU A 278 -16.87 -18.15 -21.17
N GLY A 279 -17.45 -17.69 -22.27
CA GLY A 279 -18.70 -18.20 -22.82
C GLY A 279 -19.90 -17.32 -22.45
N GLN A 280 -21.10 -17.89 -22.50
CA GLN A 280 -22.33 -17.15 -22.24
C GLN A 280 -22.69 -17.23 -20.75
N PRO A 281 -22.69 -16.11 -19.99
CA PRO A 281 -23.11 -16.15 -18.60
C PRO A 281 -24.58 -16.59 -18.48
N PRO A 282 -24.97 -17.37 -17.47
CA PRO A 282 -26.38 -17.65 -17.22
C PRO A 282 -27.13 -16.37 -16.78
N ASP A 283 -28.45 -16.34 -16.94
CA ASP A 283 -29.27 -15.17 -16.60
C ASP A 283 -29.15 -14.74 -15.13
N SER A 284 -28.99 -15.71 -14.22
CA SER A 284 -28.76 -15.42 -12.80
C SER A 284 -27.47 -14.63 -12.58
N TYR A 285 -26.38 -15.01 -13.27
CA TYR A 285 -25.09 -14.34 -13.15
C TYR A 285 -25.11 -12.95 -13.82
N ARG A 286 -25.83 -12.80 -14.94
CA ARG A 286 -26.06 -11.47 -15.54
C ARG A 286 -26.80 -10.52 -14.60
N ARG A 287 -27.84 -10.99 -13.90
CA ARG A 287 -28.57 -10.19 -12.91
C ARG A 287 -27.69 -9.82 -11.72
N LEU A 288 -26.88 -10.75 -11.22
CA LEU A 288 -25.90 -10.49 -10.16
C LEU A 288 -24.89 -9.41 -10.60
N ALA A 289 -24.34 -9.52 -11.80
CA ALA A 289 -23.45 -8.50 -12.35
C ALA A 289 -24.12 -7.13 -12.49
N ALA A 290 -25.33 -7.08 -13.02
CA ALA A 290 -26.08 -5.84 -13.15
C ALA A 290 -26.30 -5.15 -11.80
N ALA A 291 -26.65 -5.92 -10.75
CA ALA A 291 -26.83 -5.39 -9.39
C ALA A 291 -25.52 -4.80 -8.82
N VAL A 292 -24.39 -5.47 -9.00
CA VAL A 292 -23.07 -4.97 -8.56
C VAL A 292 -22.65 -3.73 -9.33
N VAL A 293 -22.84 -3.71 -10.65
CA VAL A 293 -22.51 -2.55 -11.50
C VAL A 293 -23.38 -1.35 -11.15
N GLU A 294 -24.70 -1.54 -10.99
CA GLU A 294 -25.62 -0.48 -10.55
C GLU A 294 -25.22 0.04 -9.16
N GLY A 295 -24.93 -0.85 -8.22
CA GLY A 295 -24.48 -0.52 -6.87
C GLY A 295 -23.21 0.33 -6.88
N LEU A 296 -22.21 -0.09 -7.65
CA LEU A 296 -20.92 0.59 -7.73
C LEU A 296 -21.07 1.95 -8.40
N ASN A 297 -21.82 2.04 -9.49
CA ASN A 297 -22.06 3.30 -10.20
C ASN A 297 -22.86 4.29 -9.34
N THR A 298 -23.89 3.82 -8.63
CA THR A 298 -24.67 4.64 -7.69
C THR A 298 -23.79 5.16 -6.56
N THR A 299 -22.95 4.30 -5.98
CA THR A 299 -22.03 4.69 -4.91
C THR A 299 -21.03 5.72 -5.40
N MET A 300 -20.35 5.45 -6.51
CA MET A 300 -19.40 6.39 -7.12
C MET A 300 -20.04 7.74 -7.46
N GLY A 301 -21.29 7.77 -7.91
CA GLY A 301 -22.02 9.01 -8.19
C GLY A 301 -22.40 9.82 -6.95
N SER A 302 -22.37 9.22 -5.75
CA SER A 302 -22.68 9.90 -4.49
C SER A 302 -21.47 10.52 -3.80
N ILE A 303 -20.26 9.99 -4.03
CA ILE A 303 -19.06 10.34 -3.28
C ILE A 303 -18.65 11.78 -3.56
N ARG A 304 -18.55 12.56 -2.49
CA ARG A 304 -18.12 13.96 -2.47
C ARG A 304 -17.39 14.29 -1.16
N PRO A 305 -16.56 15.34 -1.13
CA PRO A 305 -15.95 15.78 0.12
C PRO A 305 -17.01 16.13 1.16
N GLY A 306 -16.69 15.88 2.44
CA GLY A 306 -17.58 16.10 3.57
C GLY A 306 -18.49 14.92 3.91
N MET A 307 -18.61 13.89 3.06
CA MET A 307 -19.26 12.64 3.44
C MET A 307 -18.39 11.86 4.45
N ALA A 308 -18.99 11.14 5.38
CA ALA A 308 -18.30 10.16 6.20
C ALA A 308 -18.09 8.83 5.45
N ALA A 309 -17.05 8.07 5.81
CA ALA A 309 -16.74 6.78 5.20
C ALA A 309 -17.90 5.77 5.30
N GLU A 310 -18.62 5.77 6.41
CA GLU A 310 -19.82 4.95 6.59
C GLU A 310 -20.99 5.37 5.69
N GLU A 311 -21.11 6.64 5.32
CA GLU A 311 -22.19 7.11 4.42
C GLU A 311 -21.96 6.58 2.99
N VAL A 312 -20.71 6.46 2.56
CA VAL A 312 -20.36 5.84 1.28
C VAL A 312 -20.77 4.36 1.27
N GLU A 313 -20.48 3.63 2.35
CA GLU A 313 -20.92 2.24 2.49
C GLU A 313 -22.45 2.12 2.56
N LEU A 314 -23.13 3.04 3.23
CA LEU A 314 -24.59 3.04 3.34
C LEU A 314 -25.25 3.15 1.96
N VAL A 315 -24.72 3.98 1.06
CA VAL A 315 -25.23 4.10 -0.32
C VAL A 315 -25.10 2.77 -1.06
N TRP A 316 -23.94 2.12 -0.97
CA TRP A 316 -23.72 0.80 -1.56
C TRP A 316 -24.71 -0.23 -1.00
N ARG A 317 -24.77 -0.36 0.33
CA ARG A 317 -25.63 -1.32 1.01
C ARG A 317 -27.09 -1.13 0.63
N GLY A 318 -27.56 0.12 0.61
CA GLY A 318 -28.92 0.46 0.19
C GLY A 318 -29.19 0.15 -1.29
N SER A 319 -28.19 0.22 -2.16
CA SER A 319 -28.33 -0.13 -3.57
C SER A 319 -28.45 -1.64 -3.79
N ILE A 320 -27.54 -2.43 -3.23
CA ILE A 320 -27.55 -3.90 -3.43
C ILE A 320 -28.72 -4.60 -2.73
N ALA A 321 -29.23 -4.04 -1.62
CA ALA A 321 -30.39 -4.58 -0.90
C ALA A 321 -31.67 -4.62 -1.75
N LYS A 322 -31.82 -3.71 -2.72
CA LYS A 322 -32.95 -3.71 -3.68
C LYS A 322 -32.99 -4.97 -4.55
N HIS A 323 -31.83 -5.59 -4.73
CA HIS A 323 -31.65 -6.82 -5.49
C HIS A 323 -31.62 -8.07 -4.60
N GLY A 324 -31.88 -7.93 -3.29
CA GLY A 324 -31.89 -9.01 -2.32
C GLY A 324 -30.49 -9.50 -1.89
N PHE A 325 -29.45 -8.69 -2.11
CA PHE A 325 -28.09 -9.01 -1.70
C PHE A 325 -27.68 -8.21 -0.47
N GLU A 326 -26.85 -8.84 0.37
CA GLU A 326 -26.22 -8.24 1.54
C GLU A 326 -24.70 -8.44 1.47
N LYS A 327 -23.95 -7.52 2.05
CA LYS A 327 -22.49 -7.58 2.17
C LYS A 327 -22.10 -7.18 3.59
N GLU A 328 -21.71 -8.16 4.40
CA GLU A 328 -21.26 -7.91 5.78
C GLU A 328 -19.86 -7.26 5.81
N ALA A 329 -18.98 -7.69 4.91
CA ALA A 329 -17.62 -7.16 4.83
C ALA A 329 -17.61 -5.68 4.40
N ARG A 330 -16.57 -4.94 4.82
CA ARG A 330 -16.32 -3.55 4.41
C ARG A 330 -16.43 -3.38 2.88
N LEU A 331 -16.91 -2.22 2.45
CA LEU A 331 -16.96 -1.85 1.05
C LEU A 331 -15.58 -1.47 0.51
N GLY A 332 -14.68 -0.95 1.32
CA GLY A 332 -13.42 -0.41 0.81
C GLY A 332 -12.50 0.13 1.87
N TYR A 333 -11.37 0.68 1.44
CA TYR A 333 -10.32 1.17 2.32
C TYR A 333 -9.43 2.20 1.62
N SER A 334 -8.75 3.04 2.40
CA SER A 334 -7.77 4.01 1.90
C SER A 334 -6.57 3.32 1.26
N ILE A 335 -6.06 3.91 0.17
CA ILE A 335 -4.93 3.40 -0.63
C ILE A 335 -3.94 4.51 -0.95
N GLY A 336 -2.72 4.12 -1.30
CA GLY A 336 -1.66 5.06 -1.66
C GLY A 336 -0.32 4.37 -1.75
N LEU A 337 0.66 4.92 -1.04
CA LEU A 337 1.98 4.33 -0.87
C LEU A 337 1.89 3.06 -0.02
N GLY A 338 2.43 1.95 -0.53
CA GLY A 338 2.45 0.68 0.19
C GLY A 338 3.61 -0.23 -0.21
N PHE A 339 3.96 -1.13 0.69
CA PHE A 339 4.89 -2.24 0.49
C PHE A 339 4.18 -3.54 0.89
N PRO A 340 4.69 -4.73 0.51
CA PRO A 340 4.15 -5.97 1.03
C PRO A 340 3.95 -5.92 2.55
N PRO A 341 2.87 -6.51 3.09
CA PRO A 341 1.90 -7.36 2.41
C PRO A 341 0.64 -6.62 1.91
N THR A 342 0.55 -5.30 1.98
CA THR A 342 -0.70 -4.60 1.63
C THR A 342 -0.49 -3.19 1.08
N TRP A 343 -1.34 -2.81 0.12
CA TRP A 343 -1.43 -1.44 -0.40
C TRP A 343 -2.46 -0.58 0.36
N GLY A 344 -3.19 -1.16 1.32
CA GLY A 344 -4.13 -0.41 2.14
C GLY A 344 -3.40 0.41 3.20
N GLU A 345 -3.80 1.66 3.41
CA GLU A 345 -3.12 2.55 4.38
C GLU A 345 -3.49 2.23 5.84
N ARG A 346 -4.48 1.34 6.05
CA ARG A 346 -4.99 0.85 7.34
C ARG A 346 -5.62 1.94 8.24
N THR A 347 -5.95 3.09 7.68
CA THR A 347 -6.53 4.22 8.40
C THR A 347 -8.04 4.26 8.27
N VAL A 348 -8.56 4.33 7.04
CA VAL A 348 -10.00 4.50 6.78
C VAL A 348 -10.57 3.25 6.14
N SER A 349 -11.72 2.83 6.62
CA SER A 349 -12.50 1.73 6.09
C SER A 349 -13.88 2.23 5.68
N LEU A 350 -14.30 2.01 4.43
CA LEU A 350 -15.68 2.27 4.00
C LEU A 350 -16.57 1.17 4.59
N ARG A 351 -17.07 1.38 5.81
CA ARG A 351 -17.87 0.41 6.57
C ARG A 351 -18.76 1.13 7.60
N PRO A 352 -19.80 0.46 8.14
CA PRO A 352 -20.57 1.01 9.26
C PRO A 352 -19.68 1.36 10.45
N GLY A 353 -19.87 2.55 11.04
CA GLY A 353 -19.16 3.01 12.23
C GLY A 353 -17.81 3.69 11.97
N ASP A 354 -17.33 3.76 10.73
CA ASP A 354 -16.18 4.61 10.38
C ASP A 354 -16.68 6.02 10.01
N THR A 355 -16.55 6.94 10.96
CA THR A 355 -17.04 8.31 10.85
C THR A 355 -16.00 9.26 10.23
N THR A 356 -14.92 8.74 9.63
CA THR A 356 -13.89 9.59 9.02
C THR A 356 -14.49 10.39 7.87
N VAL A 357 -14.34 11.71 7.91
CA VAL A 357 -14.84 12.61 6.86
C VAL A 357 -13.88 12.61 5.67
N LEU A 358 -14.41 12.35 4.48
CA LEU A 358 -13.69 12.36 3.21
C LEU A 358 -13.25 13.78 2.88
N GLN A 359 -11.96 13.94 2.58
CA GLN A 359 -11.35 15.21 2.18
C GLN A 359 -10.75 15.10 0.77
N PRO A 360 -10.69 16.21 0.02
CA PRO A 360 -9.97 16.27 -1.25
C PRO A 360 -8.53 15.74 -1.10
N GLY A 361 -8.08 14.95 -2.06
CA GLY A 361 -6.76 14.31 -2.05
C GLY A 361 -6.72 12.95 -1.34
N MET A 362 -7.77 12.52 -0.63
CA MET A 362 -7.85 11.14 -0.13
C MET A 362 -8.14 10.16 -1.29
N ALA A 363 -7.55 8.98 -1.25
CA ALA A 363 -7.74 7.95 -2.28
C ALA A 363 -8.16 6.61 -1.65
N PHE A 364 -9.05 5.90 -2.34
CA PHE A 364 -9.69 4.69 -1.82
C PHE A 364 -9.83 3.61 -2.90
N HIS A 365 -9.87 2.36 -2.45
CA HIS A 365 -10.37 1.25 -3.25
C HIS A 365 -11.81 0.91 -2.84
N CYS A 366 -12.77 1.15 -3.73
CA CYS A 366 -14.16 0.72 -3.58
C CYS A 366 -14.30 -0.73 -4.05
N MET A 367 -14.24 -1.65 -3.09
CA MET A 367 -14.21 -3.10 -3.23
C MET A 367 -15.63 -3.71 -3.11
N SER A 368 -16.42 -3.51 -4.16
CA SER A 368 -17.81 -3.98 -4.32
C SER A 368 -17.97 -5.48 -4.59
N GLY A 369 -16.97 -6.30 -4.24
CA GLY A 369 -17.03 -7.75 -4.42
C GLY A 369 -18.09 -8.42 -3.54
N LEU A 370 -18.79 -9.40 -4.09
CA LEU A 370 -19.72 -10.29 -3.39
C LEU A 370 -19.22 -11.73 -3.53
N TRP A 371 -19.05 -12.42 -2.40
CA TRP A 371 -18.74 -13.84 -2.32
C TRP A 371 -19.93 -14.55 -1.68
N LEU A 372 -20.69 -15.25 -2.51
CA LEU A 372 -21.90 -15.97 -2.14
C LEU A 372 -21.57 -17.46 -1.94
N ASP A 373 -22.51 -18.23 -1.41
CA ASP A 373 -22.32 -19.66 -1.14
C ASP A 373 -21.97 -20.47 -2.39
N ASP A 374 -22.58 -20.12 -3.53
CA ASP A 374 -22.48 -20.86 -4.79
C ASP A 374 -21.62 -20.16 -5.86
N THR A 375 -21.32 -18.87 -5.68
CA THR A 375 -20.61 -18.07 -6.68
C THR A 375 -19.95 -16.82 -6.09
N GLY A 376 -19.27 -16.03 -6.92
CA GLY A 376 -18.68 -14.77 -6.50
C GLY A 376 -18.39 -13.87 -7.68
N ILE A 377 -18.53 -12.57 -7.46
CA ILE A 377 -18.34 -11.52 -8.47
C ILE A 377 -17.60 -10.36 -7.84
N ALA A 378 -16.66 -9.76 -8.57
CA ALA A 378 -15.91 -8.61 -8.10
C ALA A 378 -15.59 -7.67 -9.27
N ILE A 379 -16.31 -6.55 -9.29
CA ILE A 379 -16.08 -5.40 -10.16
C ILE A 379 -15.88 -4.23 -9.21
N THR A 380 -14.71 -3.59 -9.22
CA THR A 380 -14.30 -2.60 -8.20
C THR A 380 -13.77 -1.33 -8.84
N GLN A 381 -13.62 -0.26 -8.05
CA GLN A 381 -13.14 1.03 -8.55
C GLN A 381 -12.21 1.70 -7.54
N SER A 382 -10.99 2.01 -7.94
CA SER A 382 -10.14 2.93 -7.18
C SER A 382 -10.43 4.38 -7.57
N PHE A 383 -10.48 5.28 -6.59
CA PHE A 383 -10.85 6.67 -6.81
C PHE A 383 -10.09 7.63 -5.91
N LEU A 384 -10.00 8.89 -6.37
CA LEU A 384 -9.49 10.03 -5.62
C LEU A 384 -10.67 10.96 -5.30
N VAL A 385 -10.78 11.41 -4.05
CA VAL A 385 -11.74 12.46 -3.66
C VAL A 385 -11.23 13.80 -4.18
N THR A 386 -12.08 14.55 -4.88
CA THR A 386 -11.76 15.88 -5.41
C THR A 386 -12.51 16.97 -4.63
N GLU A 387 -12.31 18.24 -4.98
CA GLU A 387 -13.03 19.37 -4.37
C GLU A 387 -14.55 19.32 -4.61
N GLU A 388 -14.99 18.67 -5.69
CA GLU A 388 -16.40 18.67 -6.12
C GLU A 388 -17.06 17.28 -6.06
N GLY A 389 -16.27 16.23 -5.86
CA GLY A 389 -16.77 14.86 -5.98
C GLY A 389 -15.65 13.83 -5.85
N ASN A 390 -15.51 13.00 -6.88
CA ASN A 390 -14.43 12.03 -6.99
C ASN A 390 -14.01 11.85 -8.45
N GLU A 391 -12.79 11.33 -8.63
CA GLU A 391 -12.18 10.98 -9.90
C GLU A 391 -11.85 9.48 -9.88
N PRO A 392 -12.42 8.66 -10.79
CA PRO A 392 -11.95 7.29 -11.01
C PRO A 392 -10.48 7.29 -11.42
N LEU A 393 -9.64 6.55 -10.70
CA LEU A 393 -8.21 6.42 -11.02
C LEU A 393 -7.95 5.39 -12.13
N THR A 394 -8.97 4.68 -12.60
CA THR A 394 -8.86 3.66 -13.63
C THR A 394 -9.94 3.87 -14.69
N GLN A 395 -9.67 3.48 -15.92
CA GLN A 395 -10.57 3.68 -17.06
C GLN A 395 -11.14 2.38 -17.64
N PHE A 396 -10.69 1.20 -17.19
CA PHE A 396 -11.28 -0.07 -17.61
C PHE A 396 -12.77 -0.12 -17.24
N GLU A 397 -13.63 -0.50 -18.18
CA GLU A 397 -15.08 -0.41 -18.02
C GLU A 397 -15.60 -1.21 -16.82
N ARG A 398 -16.60 -0.65 -16.11
CA ARG A 398 -17.24 -1.29 -14.95
C ARG A 398 -18.38 -2.19 -15.42
N GLU A 399 -18.03 -3.29 -16.07
CA GLU A 399 -18.98 -4.26 -16.58
C GLU A 399 -18.52 -5.72 -16.37
N LEU A 400 -19.42 -6.66 -16.60
CA LEU A 400 -19.07 -8.07 -16.73
C LEU A 400 -18.44 -8.31 -18.10
N VAL A 401 -17.14 -8.59 -18.12
CA VAL A 401 -16.43 -8.90 -19.36
C VAL A 401 -16.85 -10.29 -19.84
N SER A 402 -17.33 -10.42 -21.07
CA SER A 402 -17.70 -11.72 -21.67
C SER A 402 -16.79 -12.03 -22.86
N ILE A 403 -16.17 -13.21 -22.87
CA ILE A 403 -15.30 -13.68 -23.97
C ILE A 403 -15.98 -14.89 -24.61
N SER A 404 -16.35 -14.78 -25.89
CA SER A 404 -17.09 -15.80 -26.65
C SER A 404 -16.23 -16.96 -27.13
#